data_AF-A0A9W6SPN4-F1
#
_entry.id   AF-A0A9W6SPN4-F1
#
_cell.length_a   1.000
_cell.length_b   1.000
_cell.length_c   1.000
_cell.angle_alpha   90.00
_cell.angle_beta   90.00
_cell.angle_gamma   90.00
#
_symmetry.space_group_name_H-M   'P 1'
#
loop_
_entity.id
_entity.type
_entity.pdbx_description
1 polymer ?
#
loop_
_entity_poly.entity_id
_entity_poly.type
_entity_poly.pdbx_seq_one_letter_code
_entity_poly.pdbx_strand_id
1 'polypeptide(L)'
;MQPHSPQPQYGPPPGGPAPWGGAPGRARANAAAALTAGVLALITAGLLVWFVVINIGYGTSPEGGWSALTVQNVFSGVLGAGALLVTGGLTFARRVPGAWALAGLCALYVVATFAAPLLRGTPLRDQITWIFGFDKSNGVAVGLTMIFGILTATFAAIAAGAKTYEPTGR
;
A
#
# COMPACT_ATOMS: atom_id res chain seq x y z
N MET A 1 61.85 -40.81 -28.95
CA MET A 1 61.49 -39.38 -28.82
C MET A 1 60.09 -39.22 -29.40
N GLN A 2 59.07 -38.97 -28.57
CA GLN A 2 57.71 -38.69 -29.04
C GLN A 2 57.55 -37.17 -29.25
N PRO A 3 57.00 -36.71 -30.38
CA PRO A 3 56.67 -35.30 -30.56
C PRO A 3 55.43 -34.94 -29.72
N HIS A 4 55.53 -33.88 -28.93
CA HIS A 4 54.40 -33.26 -28.26
C HIS A 4 53.44 -32.65 -29.30
N SER A 5 52.18 -33.08 -29.30
CA SER A 5 51.11 -32.41 -30.02
C SER A 5 50.65 -31.18 -29.20
N PRO A 6 50.52 -29.99 -29.81
CA PRO A 6 49.99 -28.82 -29.13
C PRO A 6 48.50 -29.03 -28.83
N GLN A 7 48.10 -28.88 -27.56
CA GLN A 7 46.68 -28.88 -27.20
C GLN A 7 46.01 -27.57 -27.68
N PRO A 8 44.80 -27.63 -28.26
CA PRO A 8 44.08 -26.43 -28.61
C PRO A 8 43.63 -25.70 -27.34
N GLN A 9 44.19 -24.50 -27.17
CA GLN A 9 43.90 -23.57 -26.09
C GLN A 9 42.49 -22.99 -26.31
N TYR A 10 41.48 -23.63 -25.72
CA TYR A 10 40.10 -23.13 -25.66
C TYR A 10 40.01 -21.99 -24.64
N GLY A 11 40.58 -20.84 -24.99
CA GLY A 11 40.32 -19.58 -24.30
C GLY A 11 39.12 -18.88 -24.97
N PRO A 12 38.17 -18.31 -24.21
CA PRO A 12 37.12 -17.49 -24.81
C PRO A 12 37.74 -16.26 -25.52
N PRO A 13 37.19 -15.84 -26.67
CA PRO A 13 37.74 -14.72 -27.43
C PRO A 13 37.68 -13.42 -26.63
N PRO A 14 38.73 -12.58 -26.67
CA PRO A 14 38.71 -11.29 -26.00
C PRO A 14 37.89 -10.30 -26.83
N GLY A 15 36.78 -9.80 -26.30
CA GLY A 15 36.17 -8.55 -26.79
C GLY A 15 34.69 -8.56 -27.17
N GLY A 16 33.92 -9.62 -26.88
CA GLY A 16 32.45 -9.56 -27.00
C GLY A 16 31.78 -9.24 -25.65
N PRO A 17 30.69 -8.45 -25.59
CA PRO A 17 29.88 -8.37 -24.39
C PRO A 17 29.43 -9.78 -23.99
N ALA A 18 29.59 -10.14 -22.72
CA ALA A 18 29.23 -11.47 -22.23
C ALA A 18 27.76 -11.77 -22.61
N PRO A 19 27.43 -12.98 -23.13
CA PRO A 19 26.05 -13.35 -23.49
C PRO A 19 25.07 -13.28 -22.31
N TRP A 20 25.62 -13.23 -21.09
CA TRP A 20 24.91 -13.22 -19.81
C TRP A 20 24.86 -11.82 -19.15
N GLY A 21 25.41 -10.80 -19.81
CA GLY A 21 25.68 -9.48 -19.24
C GLY A 21 24.65 -8.40 -19.55
N GLY A 22 23.39 -8.76 -19.85
CA GLY A 22 22.32 -7.75 -19.90
C GLY A 22 22.20 -7.09 -18.53
N ALA A 23 22.35 -5.76 -18.45
CA ALA A 23 22.14 -5.03 -17.20
C ALA A 23 20.80 -5.49 -16.58
N PRO A 24 20.73 -5.80 -15.28
CA PRO A 24 19.49 -6.28 -14.68
C PRO A 24 18.39 -5.25 -14.95
N GLY A 25 17.31 -5.66 -15.60
CA GLY A 25 16.22 -4.75 -15.93
C GLY A 25 15.60 -4.16 -14.69
N ARG A 26 14.87 -3.05 -14.84
CA ARG A 26 14.30 -2.35 -13.68
C ARG A 26 13.36 -3.28 -12.93
N ALA A 27 13.61 -3.46 -11.63
CA ALA A 27 12.72 -4.21 -10.75
C ALA A 27 11.33 -3.55 -10.72
N ARG A 28 10.30 -4.32 -11.06
CA ARG A 28 8.89 -3.91 -11.01
C ARG A 28 8.16 -4.74 -9.98
N ALA A 29 7.15 -4.13 -9.36
CA ALA A 29 6.25 -4.86 -8.48
C ALA A 29 5.56 -6.00 -9.23
N ASN A 30 5.26 -7.09 -8.51
CA ASN A 30 4.51 -8.22 -9.05
C ASN A 30 3.17 -7.73 -9.62
N ALA A 31 2.86 -8.08 -10.88
CA ALA A 31 1.70 -7.51 -11.58
C ALA A 31 0.37 -7.88 -10.92
N ALA A 32 0.18 -9.16 -10.57
CA ALA A 32 -1.06 -9.64 -9.97
C ALA A 32 -1.26 -9.04 -8.57
N ALA A 33 -0.24 -9.10 -7.72
CA ALA A 33 -0.32 -8.54 -6.37
C ALA A 33 -0.47 -7.01 -6.39
N ALA A 34 0.17 -6.31 -7.34
CA ALA A 34 0.03 -4.87 -7.50
C ALA A 34 -1.38 -4.46 -7.95
N LEU A 35 -2.00 -5.22 -8.87
CA LEU A 35 -3.39 -5.01 -9.26
C LEU A 35 -4.32 -5.16 -8.04
N THR A 36 -4.19 -6.27 -7.30
CA THR A 36 -5.01 -6.52 -6.10
C THR A 36 -4.82 -5.43 -5.05
N ALA A 37 -3.56 -5.08 -4.74
CA ALA A 37 -3.26 -4.01 -3.79
C ALA A 37 -3.84 -2.66 -4.24
N GLY A 38 -3.73 -2.33 -5.53
CA GLY A 38 -4.31 -1.11 -6.08
C GLY A 38 -5.84 -1.08 -5.97
N VAL A 39 -6.52 -2.17 -6.29
CA VAL A 39 -7.99 -2.27 -6.16
C VAL A 39 -8.43 -2.14 -4.71
N LEU A 40 -7.76 -2.83 -3.78
CA LEU A 40 -8.05 -2.71 -2.35
C LEU A 40 -7.80 -1.29 -1.84
N ALA A 41 -6.77 -0.60 -2.34
CA ALA A 41 -6.51 0.80 -2.02
C ALA A 41 -7.63 1.73 -2.51
N LEU A 42 -8.18 1.49 -3.70
CA LEU A 42 -9.34 2.24 -4.22
C LEU A 42 -10.60 2.01 -3.37
N ILE A 43 -10.87 0.76 -2.98
CA ILE A 43 -12.00 0.44 -2.08
C ILE A 43 -11.82 1.14 -0.74
N THR A 44 -10.62 1.09 -0.17
CA THR A 44 -10.28 1.77 1.09
C THR A 44 -10.46 3.29 0.97
N ALA A 45 -10.02 3.90 -0.13
CA ALA A 45 -10.24 5.32 -0.38
C ALA A 45 -11.74 5.66 -0.48
N GLY A 46 -12.55 4.82 -1.13
CA GLY A 46 -14.00 4.98 -1.17
C GLY A 46 -14.66 4.94 0.22
N LEU A 47 -14.21 4.02 1.09
CA LEU A 47 -14.69 3.94 2.47
C LEU A 47 -14.29 5.16 3.31
N LEU A 48 -13.10 5.74 3.08
CA LEU A 48 -12.70 7.00 3.70
C LEU A 48 -13.56 8.17 3.23
N VAL A 49 -13.89 8.23 1.94
CA VAL A 49 -14.79 9.26 1.40
C VAL A 49 -16.18 9.11 2.03
N TRP A 50 -16.70 7.88 2.14
CA TRP A 50 -17.95 7.60 2.85
C TRP A 50 -17.89 8.11 4.30
N PHE A 51 -16.82 7.80 5.03
CA PHE A 51 -16.61 8.29 6.40
C PHE A 51 -16.60 9.82 6.47
N VAL A 52 -15.92 10.49 5.53
CA VAL A 52 -15.90 11.96 5.43
C VAL A 52 -17.31 12.51 5.24
N VAL A 53 -18.08 11.96 4.29
CA VAL A 53 -19.45 12.40 3.99
C VAL A 53 -20.34 12.32 5.22
N ILE A 54 -20.25 11.23 6.00
CA ILE A 54 -21.02 11.12 7.24
C ILE A 54 -20.59 12.16 8.27
N ASN A 55 -19.29 12.41 8.45
CA ASN A 55 -18.83 13.42 9.41
C ASN A 55 -19.24 14.83 8.99
N ILE A 56 -19.25 15.15 7.69
CA ILE A 56 -19.81 16.41 7.19
C ILE A 56 -21.30 16.49 7.54
N GLY A 57 -22.07 15.41 7.31
CA GLY A 57 -23.48 15.33 7.68
C GLY A 57 -23.70 15.67 9.16
N TYR A 58 -22.94 15.06 10.07
CA TYR A 58 -22.98 15.38 11.50
C TYR A 58 -22.64 16.84 11.79
N GLY A 59 -21.61 17.39 11.14
CA GLY A 59 -21.21 18.80 11.32
C GLY A 59 -22.26 19.80 10.86
N THR A 60 -23.05 19.45 9.85
CA THR A 60 -24.15 20.27 9.31
C THR A 60 -25.50 20.05 10.00
N SER A 61 -25.63 19.03 10.85
CA SER A 61 -26.87 18.75 11.57
C SER A 61 -27.16 19.81 12.62
N PRO A 62 -28.45 20.18 12.84
CA PRO A 62 -28.85 21.19 13.84
C PRO A 62 -28.37 20.88 15.27
N GLU A 63 -28.24 19.59 15.59
CA GLU A 63 -27.81 19.09 16.91
C GLU A 63 -26.30 18.81 16.98
N GLY A 64 -25.61 18.74 15.83
CA GLY A 64 -24.30 18.11 15.72
C GLY A 64 -23.12 19.08 15.73
N GLY A 65 -23.24 20.23 15.05
CA GLY A 65 -22.24 21.30 15.02
C GLY A 65 -20.83 20.89 14.56
N TRP A 66 -20.02 21.88 14.17
CA TRP A 66 -18.61 21.64 13.82
C TRP A 66 -17.74 21.53 15.09
N SER A 67 -17.75 20.34 15.69
CA SER A 67 -16.81 20.01 16.75
C SER A 67 -15.38 19.85 16.21
N ALA A 68 -14.37 20.08 17.06
CA ALA A 68 -12.96 19.86 16.69
C ALA A 68 -12.70 18.41 16.23
N LEU A 69 -13.41 17.43 16.81
CA LEU A 69 -13.32 16.03 16.41
C LEU A 69 -13.90 15.78 15.02
N THR A 70 -15.05 16.39 14.71
CA THR A 70 -15.69 16.30 13.39
C THR A 70 -14.78 16.88 12.30
N VAL A 71 -14.21 18.06 12.56
CA VAL A 71 -13.24 18.71 11.66
C VAL A 71 -12.03 17.82 11.45
N GLN A 72 -11.43 17.31 12.53
CA GLN A 72 -10.28 16.41 12.44
C GLN A 72 -10.57 15.17 11.60
N ASN A 73 -11.72 14.51 11.82
CA ASN A 73 -12.11 13.31 11.08
C ASN A 73 -12.26 13.56 9.58
N VAL A 74 -12.88 14.68 9.20
CA VAL A 74 -13.02 15.10 7.80
C VAL A 74 -11.64 15.31 7.17
N PHE A 75 -10.78 16.10 7.81
CA PHE A 75 -9.44 16.37 7.31
C PHE A 75 -8.60 15.10 7.19
N SER A 76 -8.59 14.24 8.21
CA SER A 76 -7.83 12.98 8.15
C SER A 76 -8.37 12.02 7.10
N GLY A 77 -9.69 11.95 6.92
CA GLY A 77 -10.32 11.11 5.89
C GLY A 77 -9.98 11.58 4.47
N VAL A 78 -10.02 12.89 4.22
CA VAL A 78 -9.63 13.47 2.92
C VAL A 78 -8.16 13.23 2.62
N LEU A 79 -7.27 13.51 3.58
CA LEU A 79 -5.83 13.30 3.43
C LEU A 79 -5.51 11.81 3.21
N GLY A 80 -6.13 10.93 3.99
CA GLY A 80 -5.95 9.49 3.88
C GLY A 80 -6.42 8.96 2.51
N ALA A 81 -7.58 9.39 2.03
CA ALA A 81 -8.10 9.02 0.72
C ALA A 81 -7.17 9.50 -0.40
N GLY A 82 -6.74 10.76 -0.35
CA GLY A 82 -5.80 11.31 -1.33
C GLY A 82 -4.46 10.56 -1.35
N ALA A 83 -3.90 10.26 -0.18
CA ALA A 83 -2.66 9.50 -0.07
C ALA A 83 -2.81 8.08 -0.65
N LEU A 84 -3.91 7.38 -0.36
CA LEU A 84 -4.21 6.05 -0.91
C LEU A 84 -4.35 6.07 -2.43
N LEU A 85 -4.97 7.11 -3.01
CA LEU A 85 -5.09 7.26 -4.46
C LEU A 85 -3.71 7.43 -5.11
N VAL A 86 -2.83 8.25 -4.51
CA VAL A 86 -1.46 8.46 -5.02
C VAL A 86 -0.65 7.17 -4.94
N THR A 87 -0.60 6.52 -3.77
CA THR A 87 0.19 5.29 -3.58
C THR A 87 -0.42 4.11 -4.34
N GLY A 88 -1.74 4.04 -4.46
CA GLY A 88 -2.46 3.09 -5.30
C GLY A 88 -2.12 3.26 -6.77
N GLY A 89 -2.11 4.50 -7.29
CA GLY A 89 -1.69 4.82 -8.66
C GLY A 89 -0.23 4.40 -8.93
N LEU A 90 0.69 4.67 -8.00
CA LEU A 90 2.07 4.21 -8.12
C LEU A 90 2.19 2.68 -8.09
N THR A 91 1.32 2.01 -7.34
CA THR A 91 1.25 0.55 -7.27
C THR A 91 0.71 -0.04 -8.57
N PHE A 92 -0.33 0.55 -9.18
CA PHE A 92 -0.77 0.20 -10.54
C PHE A 92 0.32 0.43 -11.60
N ALA A 93 1.12 1.50 -11.45
CA ALA A 93 2.30 1.73 -12.27
C ALA A 93 3.47 0.76 -11.97
N ARG A 94 3.24 -0.24 -11.10
CA ARG A 94 4.18 -1.28 -10.68
C ARG A 94 5.49 -0.74 -10.12
N ARG A 95 5.46 0.46 -9.53
CA ARG A 95 6.60 1.08 -8.86
C ARG A 95 6.79 0.42 -7.50
N VAL A 96 7.92 -0.27 -7.30
CA VAL A 96 8.27 -0.90 -6.02
C VAL A 96 8.23 0.09 -4.84
N PRO A 97 8.74 1.33 -4.95
CA PRO A 97 8.59 2.32 -3.88
C PRO A 97 7.13 2.68 -3.59
N GLY A 98 6.28 2.70 -4.62
CA GLY A 98 4.84 2.96 -4.47
C GLY A 98 4.13 1.86 -3.69
N ALA A 99 4.47 0.60 -3.94
CA ALA A 99 3.95 -0.54 -3.19
C ALA A 99 4.41 -0.53 -1.71
N TRP A 100 5.67 -0.20 -1.43
CA TRP A 100 6.13 -0.01 -0.05
C TRP A 100 5.44 1.17 0.65
N ALA A 101 5.27 2.29 -0.06
CA ALA A 101 4.55 3.44 0.48
C ALA A 101 3.09 3.10 0.78
N LEU A 102 2.41 2.38 -0.11
CA LEU A 102 1.04 1.91 0.11
C LEU A 102 0.96 0.98 1.34
N ALA A 103 1.91 0.04 1.47
CA ALA A 103 1.97 -0.86 2.62
C ALA A 103 2.17 -0.11 3.93
N GLY A 104 3.14 0.80 3.97
CA GLY A 104 3.43 1.63 5.14
C GLY A 104 2.26 2.55 5.51
N LEU A 105 1.62 3.18 4.52
CA LEU A 105 0.48 4.07 4.73
C LEU A 105 -0.71 3.33 5.34
N CYS A 106 -1.06 2.16 4.80
CA CYS A 106 -2.13 1.33 5.35
C CYS A 106 -1.82 0.86 6.78
N ALA A 107 -0.59 0.42 7.05
CA ALA A 107 -0.17 0.02 8.40
C ALA A 107 -0.23 1.20 9.39
N LEU A 108 0.26 2.38 8.99
CA LEU A 108 0.21 3.60 9.80
C LEU A 108 -1.24 3.97 10.12
N TYR A 109 -2.15 3.88 9.14
CA TYR A 109 -3.56 4.20 9.34
C TYR A 109 -4.21 3.29 10.39
N VAL A 110 -3.95 1.98 10.29
CA VAL A 110 -4.40 0.99 11.28
C VAL A 110 -3.89 1.35 12.67
N VAL A 111 -2.58 1.58 12.81
CA VAL A 111 -1.97 1.93 14.11
C VAL A 111 -2.54 3.24 14.66
N ALA A 112 -2.65 4.28 13.85
CA ALA A 112 -3.12 5.60 14.27
C ALA A 112 -4.58 5.56 14.77
N THR A 113 -5.42 4.71 14.16
CA THR A 113 -6.82 4.57 14.56
C THR A 113 -6.99 3.94 15.95
N PHE A 114 -6.03 3.12 16.41
CA PHE A 114 -6.00 2.64 17.79
C PHE A 114 -5.24 3.58 18.72
N ALA A 115 -4.10 4.12 18.28
CA ALA A 115 -3.24 4.94 19.10
C ALA A 115 -3.90 6.27 19.50
N ALA A 116 -4.55 6.98 18.57
CA ALA A 116 -5.08 8.31 18.85
C ALA A 116 -6.18 8.33 19.94
N PRO A 117 -7.16 7.40 19.96
CA PRO A 117 -8.13 7.30 21.06
C PRO A 117 -7.50 6.88 22.39
N LEU A 118 -6.57 5.92 22.37
CA LEU A 118 -5.86 5.48 23.58
C LEU A 118 -5.07 6.63 24.22
N LEU A 119 -4.40 7.44 23.41
CA LEU A 119 -3.66 8.64 23.86
C LEU A 119 -4.60 9.72 24.43
N ARG A 120 -5.89 9.68 24.10
CA ARG A 120 -6.94 10.55 24.66
C ARG A 120 -7.65 9.93 25.86
N GLY A 121 -7.21 8.76 26.32
CA GLY A 121 -7.78 8.07 27.49
C GLY A 121 -8.99 7.18 27.18
N THR A 122 -9.34 6.95 25.91
CA THR A 122 -10.40 6.01 25.55
C THR A 122 -9.94 4.58 25.85
N PRO A 123 -10.71 3.77 26.61
CA PRO A 123 -10.37 2.37 26.84
C PRO A 123 -10.28 1.57 25.55
N LEU A 124 -9.31 0.65 25.45
CA LEU A 124 -9.13 -0.20 24.26
C LEU A 124 -10.40 -0.98 23.91
N ARG A 125 -11.12 -1.47 24.92
CA ARG A 125 -12.38 -2.20 24.75
C ARG A 125 -13.41 -1.36 24.01
N ASP A 126 -13.61 -0.12 24.44
CA ASP A 126 -14.59 0.79 23.86
C ASP A 126 -14.21 1.14 22.42
N GLN A 127 -12.91 1.29 22.15
CA GLN A 127 -12.41 1.52 20.80
C GLN A 127 -12.66 0.31 19.88
N ILE A 128 -12.39 -0.91 20.36
CA ILE A 128 -12.65 -2.14 19.59
C ILE A 128 -14.15 -2.30 19.32
N THR A 129 -14.99 -2.09 20.33
CA THR A 129 -16.45 -2.14 20.19
C THR A 129 -16.94 -1.08 19.21
N TRP A 130 -16.37 0.12 19.21
CA TRP A 130 -16.75 1.15 18.25
C TRP A 130 -16.35 0.80 16.80
N ILE A 131 -15.15 0.24 16.59
CA ILE A 131 -14.65 -0.14 15.25
C ILE A 131 -15.38 -1.37 14.70
N PHE A 132 -15.57 -2.41 15.52
CA PHE A 132 -16.05 -3.73 15.08
C PHE A 132 -17.45 -4.08 15.57
N GLY A 133 -18.09 -3.23 16.38
CA GLY A 133 -19.48 -3.40 16.80
C GLY A 133 -20.48 -3.03 15.71
N PHE A 134 -20.05 -2.27 14.68
CA PHE A 134 -20.90 -1.83 13.56
C PHE A 134 -22.18 -1.06 13.98
N ASP A 135 -22.23 -0.56 15.22
CA ASP A 135 -23.43 0.07 15.81
C ASP A 135 -23.87 1.37 15.13
N LYS A 136 -22.96 2.03 14.40
CA LYS A 136 -23.23 3.26 13.63
C LYS A 136 -22.54 3.20 12.27
N SER A 137 -23.12 3.86 11.26
CA SER A 137 -22.56 3.89 9.89
C SER A 137 -21.10 4.37 9.83
N ASN A 138 -20.69 5.26 10.74
CA ASN A 138 -19.29 5.65 10.92
C ASN A 138 -18.39 4.49 11.39
N GLY A 139 -18.85 3.71 12.37
CA GLY A 139 -18.14 2.51 12.83
C GLY A 139 -18.02 1.48 11.71
N VAL A 140 -19.07 1.30 10.91
CA VAL A 140 -19.03 0.42 9.72
C VAL A 140 -17.95 0.86 8.73
N ALA A 141 -17.92 2.15 8.39
CA ALA A 141 -16.93 2.68 7.46
C ALA A 141 -15.50 2.49 7.99
N VAL A 142 -15.26 2.74 9.28
CA VAL A 142 -13.94 2.59 9.90
C VAL A 142 -13.53 1.11 10.04
N GLY A 143 -14.45 0.24 10.44
CA GLY A 143 -14.22 -1.20 10.54
C GLY A 143 -13.89 -1.83 9.18
N LEU A 144 -14.61 -1.44 8.12
CA LEU A 144 -14.27 -1.87 6.76
C LEU A 144 -12.92 -1.28 6.31
N THR A 145 -12.67 0.00 6.56
CA THR A 145 -11.39 0.65 6.23
C THR A 145 -10.21 -0.07 6.87
N MET A 146 -10.37 -0.54 8.13
CA MET A 146 -9.38 -1.37 8.82
C MET A 146 -9.11 -2.68 8.11
N ILE A 147 -10.15 -3.45 7.82
CA ILE A 147 -10.03 -4.76 7.16
C ILE A 147 -9.35 -4.61 5.80
N PHE A 148 -9.87 -3.70 4.97
CA PHE A 148 -9.31 -3.45 3.65
C PHE A 148 -7.90 -2.84 3.72
N GLY A 149 -7.60 -2.01 4.71
CA GLY A 149 -6.26 -1.47 4.96
C GLY A 149 -5.24 -2.57 5.26
N ILE A 150 -5.56 -3.51 6.15
CA ILE A 150 -4.67 -4.65 6.48
C ILE A 150 -4.42 -5.54 5.26
N LEU A 151 -5.48 -5.85 4.51
CA LEU A 151 -5.35 -6.62 3.27
C LEU A 151 -4.50 -5.88 2.24
N THR A 152 -4.75 -4.58 2.04
CA THR A 152 -3.97 -3.72 1.14
C THR A 152 -2.50 -3.73 1.53
N ALA A 153 -2.18 -3.57 2.82
CA ALA A 153 -0.82 -3.58 3.31
C ALA A 153 -0.11 -4.91 2.98
N THR A 154 -0.81 -6.02 3.16
CA THR A 154 -0.29 -7.36 2.92
C THR A 154 0.00 -7.59 1.43
N PHE A 155 -0.97 -7.31 0.55
CA PHE A 155 -0.78 -7.46 -0.89
C PHE A 155 0.25 -6.48 -1.46
N ALA A 156 0.33 -5.26 -0.93
CA ALA A 156 1.34 -4.29 -1.33
C ALA A 156 2.75 -4.72 -0.91
N ALA A 157 2.91 -5.27 0.30
CA ALA A 157 4.18 -5.84 0.75
C ALA A 157 4.59 -7.05 -0.10
N ILE A 158 3.65 -7.93 -0.44
CA ILE A 158 3.88 -9.04 -1.38
C ILE A 158 4.29 -8.51 -2.76
N ALA A 159 3.59 -7.50 -3.28
CA ALA A 159 3.89 -6.91 -4.58
C ALA A 159 5.30 -6.31 -4.64
N ALA A 160 5.74 -5.69 -3.55
CA ALA A 160 7.08 -5.11 -3.42
C ALA A 160 8.17 -6.18 -3.17
N GLY A 161 7.84 -7.24 -2.44
CA GLY A 161 8.75 -8.35 -2.09
C GLY A 161 8.97 -9.33 -3.24
N ALA A 162 7.91 -9.75 -3.93
CA ALA A 162 7.94 -10.66 -5.08
C ALA A 162 8.22 -9.91 -6.40
N LYS A 163 9.20 -9.00 -6.38
CA LYS A 163 9.58 -8.14 -7.52
C LYS A 163 9.98 -8.99 -8.73
N THR A 164 9.57 -8.52 -9.90
CA THR A 164 9.84 -9.11 -11.22
C THR A 164 10.84 -8.23 -11.97
N TYR A 165 11.77 -8.85 -12.70
CA TYR A 165 12.74 -8.13 -13.54
C TYR A 165 12.26 -8.21 -14.99
N GLU A 166 12.19 -7.08 -15.68
CA GLU A 166 12.01 -7.09 -17.13
C GLU A 166 13.32 -7.48 -17.82
N PRO A 167 13.29 -8.24 -18.92
CA PRO A 167 14.47 -8.43 -19.75
C PRO A 167 14.88 -7.09 -20.36
N THR A 168 16.14 -6.70 -20.20
CA THR A 168 16.69 -5.51 -20.86
C THR A 168 17.00 -5.86 -22.30
N GLY A 169 15.98 -5.82 -23.16
CA GLY A 169 16.11 -6.07 -24.60
C GLY A 169 16.16 -4.78 -25.40
N ARG A 170 17.34 -4.41 -25.88
CA ARG A 170 17.56 -3.80 -27.21
C ARG A 170 18.86 -4.32 -27.78
#